data_AF-A0A7S1TCU6-F1
#
_entry.id   AF-A0A7S1TCU6-F1
#
_cell.length_a   1.000
_cell.length_b   1.000
_cell.length_c   1.000
_cell.angle_alpha   90.00
_cell.angle_beta   90.00
_cell.angle_gamma   90.00
#
_symmetry.space_group_name_H-M   'P 1'
#
loop_
_entity.id
_entity.type
_entity.pdbx_description
1 polymer ?
#
loop_
_entity_poly.entity_id
_entity_poly.type
_entity_poly.pdbx_seq_one_letter_code
_entity_poly.pdbx_strand_id
1 'polypeptide(L)'
;DEGGDPGLVGPCVGLCEPLQDLQVHWKERVDSLRKIVLLAKLEPDAVLESIGEVVGATVVQTGDLRSAVVREACLVIEELARMSALPDDEVLVLMKSCLSLVMKTVKVMAVAGDRAGRAIASSQKAEVLAQLLHDTVFNATHPQQREKALLYLTE
;
A
#
# COMPACT_ATOMS: atom_id res chain seq x y z
N ASP A 1 -34.86 7.90 -18.35
CA ASP A 1 -34.06 8.73 -17.45
C ASP A 1 -34.32 8.37 -16.01
N GLU A 2 -33.79 7.24 -15.56
CA GLU A 2 -33.85 6.85 -14.15
C GLU A 2 -32.52 6.19 -13.75
N GLY A 3 -32.00 6.62 -12.60
CA GLY A 3 -31.09 5.80 -11.79
C GLY A 3 -29.60 5.96 -12.08
N GLY A 4 -29.07 7.17 -12.05
CA GLY A 4 -27.66 7.37 -11.73
C GLY A 4 -27.46 7.13 -10.24
N ASP A 5 -26.96 5.96 -9.87
CA ASP A 5 -26.43 5.67 -8.54
C ASP A 5 -25.46 6.82 -8.17
N PRO A 6 -25.69 7.59 -7.09
CA PRO A 6 -24.72 8.57 -6.64
C PRO A 6 -23.58 7.76 -6.03
N GLY A 7 -22.68 7.28 -6.90
CA GLY A 7 -21.56 6.43 -6.56
C GLY A 7 -20.92 6.98 -5.30
N LEU A 8 -20.86 6.13 -4.28
CA LEU A 8 -20.34 6.41 -2.94
C LEU A 8 -19.12 7.32 -3.04
N VAL A 9 -19.30 8.63 -2.91
CA VAL A 9 -18.19 9.59 -2.94
C VAL A 9 -17.58 9.54 -1.56
N GLY A 10 -16.75 8.53 -1.34
CA GLY A 10 -16.00 8.39 -0.11
C GLY A 10 -15.11 9.62 0.13
N PRO A 11 -14.79 9.96 1.39
CA PRO A 11 -14.04 11.17 1.73
C PRO A 11 -12.63 11.21 1.12
N CYS A 12 -12.13 10.06 0.64
CA CYS A 12 -10.83 9.94 -0.02
C CYS A 12 -10.87 10.07 -1.56
N VAL A 13 -12.04 10.05 -2.20
CA VAL A 13 -12.16 10.00 -3.68
C VAL A 13 -11.35 11.12 -4.35
N GLY A 14 -11.50 12.36 -3.87
CA GLY A 14 -10.78 13.52 -4.42
C GLY A 14 -9.26 13.49 -4.14
N LEU A 15 -8.79 12.72 -3.16
CA LEU A 15 -7.36 12.51 -2.93
C LEU A 15 -6.79 11.41 -3.82
N CYS A 16 -7.60 10.41 -4.17
CA CYS A 16 -7.22 9.28 -5.00
C CYS A 16 -7.22 9.61 -6.50
N GLU A 17 -8.05 10.55 -6.97
CA GLU A 17 -8.16 10.90 -8.39
C GLU A 17 -6.80 11.27 -9.05
N PRO A 18 -5.96 12.16 -8.47
CA PRO A 18 -4.62 12.42 -9.02
C PRO A 18 -3.69 11.21 -9.07
N LEU A 19 -3.95 10.18 -8.25
CA LEU A 19 -3.11 8.99 -8.13
C LEU A 19 -3.47 7.91 -9.15
N GLN A 20 -4.61 8.03 -9.83
CA GLN A 20 -4.99 7.09 -10.88
C GLN A 20 -4.41 7.48 -12.24
N ASP A 21 -4.20 8.78 -12.49
CA ASP A 21 -3.60 9.28 -13.72
C ASP A 21 -2.08 9.53 -13.55
N LEU A 22 -1.27 8.70 -14.22
CA LEU A 22 0.17 8.84 -14.21
C LEU A 22 0.70 10.05 -15.00
N GLN A 23 -0.13 10.72 -15.79
CA GLN A 23 0.19 11.99 -16.46
C GLN A 23 0.11 13.20 -15.52
N VAL A 24 -0.64 13.10 -14.41
CA VAL A 24 -0.67 14.13 -13.38
C VAL A 24 0.73 14.32 -12.81
N HIS A 25 1.09 15.58 -12.60
CA HIS A 25 2.43 15.96 -12.18
C HIS A 25 2.80 15.29 -10.85
N TRP A 26 3.98 14.66 -10.80
CA TRP A 26 4.38 13.82 -9.66
C TRP A 26 4.33 14.51 -8.30
N LYS A 27 4.56 15.84 -8.23
CA LYS A 27 4.46 16.60 -6.97
C LYS A 27 3.03 16.63 -6.44
N GLU A 28 2.05 16.79 -7.32
CA GLU A 28 0.64 16.81 -6.94
C GLU A 28 0.21 15.45 -6.39
N ARG A 29 0.68 14.36 -7.03
CA ARG A 29 0.46 13.01 -6.52
C ARG A 29 1.11 12.78 -5.16
N VAL A 30 2.32 13.29 -4.94
CA VAL A 30 2.97 13.28 -3.61
C VAL A 30 2.16 14.03 -2.58
N ASP A 31 1.62 15.20 -2.92
CA ASP A 31 0.79 15.98 -2.01
C ASP A 31 -0.52 15.26 -1.66
N SER A 32 -1.13 14.57 -2.63
CA SER A 32 -2.28 13.68 -2.38
C SER A 32 -1.94 12.53 -1.43
N LEU A 33 -0.83 11.81 -1.65
CA LEU A 33 -0.38 10.74 -0.75
C LEU A 33 -0.17 11.23 0.69
N ARG A 34 0.42 12.41 0.86
CA ARG A 34 0.61 13.03 2.18
C ARG A 34 -0.69 13.40 2.86
N LYS A 35 -1.68 13.88 2.10
CA LYS A 35 -3.03 14.15 2.62
C LYS A 35 -3.72 12.87 3.07
N ILE A 36 -3.57 11.76 2.32
CA ILE A 36 -4.07 10.45 2.73
C ILE A 36 -3.40 10.00 4.03
N VAL A 37 -2.06 10.12 4.17
CA VAL A 37 -1.34 9.84 5.43
C VAL A 37 -1.90 10.65 6.59
N LEU A 38 -2.16 11.94 6.38
CA LEU A 38 -2.71 12.81 7.42
C LEU A 38 -4.14 12.39 7.79
N LEU A 39 -4.99 12.12 6.80
CA LEU A 39 -6.36 11.70 7.02
C LEU A 39 -6.42 10.35 7.74
N ALA A 40 -5.57 9.38 7.36
CA ALA A 40 -5.42 8.10 8.03
C ALA A 40 -5.10 8.22 9.53
N LYS A 41 -4.39 9.28 9.93
CA LYS A 41 -4.06 9.55 11.34
C LYS A 41 -5.18 10.23 12.11
N LEU A 42 -5.90 11.14 11.45
CA LEU A 42 -6.89 11.99 12.11
C LEU A 42 -8.29 11.38 12.09
N GLU A 43 -8.63 10.72 10.97
CA GLU A 43 -9.96 10.18 10.65
C GLU A 43 -9.81 8.79 10.01
N PRO A 44 -9.29 7.78 10.74
CA PRO A 44 -9.05 6.45 10.19
C PRO A 44 -10.33 5.79 9.66
N ASP A 45 -11.47 6.01 10.32
CA ASP A 45 -12.76 5.46 9.89
C ASP A 45 -13.19 6.01 8.52
N ALA A 46 -12.94 7.29 8.25
CA ALA A 46 -13.20 7.91 6.95
C ALA A 46 -12.34 7.28 5.84
N VAL A 47 -11.08 6.94 6.14
CA VAL A 47 -10.22 6.22 5.19
C VAL A 47 -10.72 4.80 4.97
N LEU A 48 -11.20 4.12 6.01
CA LEU A 48 -11.75 2.77 5.92
C LEU A 48 -13.00 2.68 5.04
N GLU A 49 -13.86 3.71 5.06
CA GLU A 49 -15.02 3.78 4.16
C GLU A 49 -14.64 3.73 2.67
N SER A 50 -13.43 4.16 2.31
CA SER A 50 -12.91 4.20 0.93
C SER A 50 -11.68 3.30 0.73
N ILE A 51 -11.49 2.28 1.57
CA ILE A 51 -10.19 1.60 1.69
C ILE A 51 -9.72 0.99 0.37
N GLY A 52 -10.60 0.36 -0.40
CA GLY A 52 -10.22 -0.26 -1.68
C GLY A 52 -9.74 0.75 -2.71
N GLU A 53 -10.33 1.95 -2.75
CA GLU A 53 -9.86 3.04 -3.61
C GLU A 53 -8.49 3.55 -3.17
N VAL A 54 -8.31 3.74 -1.87
CA VAL A 54 -7.05 4.22 -1.29
C VAL A 54 -5.93 3.22 -1.54
N VAL A 55 -6.18 1.91 -1.34
CA VAL A 55 -5.21 0.85 -1.60
C VAL A 55 -4.92 0.76 -3.08
N GLY A 56 -5.93 0.71 -3.94
CA GLY A 56 -5.76 0.66 -5.39
C GLY A 56 -4.91 1.82 -5.93
N ALA A 57 -5.26 3.05 -5.55
CA ALA A 57 -4.52 4.25 -5.90
C ALA A 57 -3.08 4.23 -5.38
N THR A 58 -2.88 3.82 -4.12
CA THR A 58 -1.55 3.74 -3.50
C THR A 58 -0.66 2.71 -4.20
N VAL A 59 -1.18 1.53 -4.52
CA VAL A 59 -0.44 0.46 -5.19
C VAL A 59 0.02 0.90 -6.58
N VAL A 60 -0.81 1.63 -7.34
CA VAL A 60 -0.38 2.22 -8.62
C VAL A 60 0.88 3.07 -8.44
N GLN A 61 0.94 3.87 -7.37
CA GLN A 61 2.08 4.75 -7.09
C GLN A 61 3.35 4.00 -6.64
N THR A 62 3.23 2.78 -6.12
CA THR A 62 4.42 1.95 -5.82
C THR A 62 5.18 1.52 -7.07
N GLY A 63 4.54 1.58 -8.25
CA GLY A 63 5.15 1.31 -9.54
C GLY A 63 5.92 2.48 -10.15
N ASP A 64 5.87 3.68 -9.56
CA ASP A 64 6.45 4.88 -10.19
C ASP A 64 7.99 4.83 -10.29
N LEU A 65 8.53 5.45 -11.33
CA LEU A 65 9.98 5.53 -11.57
C LEU A 65 10.68 6.51 -10.63
N ARG A 66 9.95 7.42 -9.99
CA ARG A 66 10.47 8.42 -9.06
C ARG A 66 10.41 7.89 -7.65
N SER A 67 11.57 7.77 -7.02
CA SER A 67 11.69 7.30 -5.64
C SER A 67 10.93 8.16 -4.62
N ALA A 68 10.78 9.46 -4.89
CA ALA A 68 9.98 10.34 -4.05
C ALA A 68 8.50 9.92 -3.98
N VAL A 69 7.91 9.56 -5.13
CA VAL A 69 6.51 9.10 -5.21
C VAL A 69 6.37 7.75 -4.50
N VAL A 70 7.22 6.79 -4.84
CA VAL A 70 7.20 5.44 -4.24
C VAL A 70 7.37 5.50 -2.72
N ARG A 71 8.28 6.37 -2.23
CA ARG A 71 8.51 6.54 -0.78
C ARG A 71 7.25 7.04 -0.07
N GLU A 72 6.55 8.02 -0.64
CA GLU A 72 5.33 8.57 -0.04
C GLU A 72 4.17 7.56 -0.13
N ALA A 73 4.11 6.75 -1.19
CA ALA A 73 3.17 5.63 -1.27
C ALA A 73 3.44 4.61 -0.15
N CYS A 74 4.70 4.25 0.10
CA CYS A 74 5.05 3.36 1.21
C CYS A 74 4.64 3.94 2.58
N LEU A 75 4.71 5.27 2.77
CA LEU A 75 4.23 5.90 3.99
C LEU A 75 2.72 5.77 4.17
N VAL A 76 1.93 5.83 3.09
CA VAL A 76 0.50 5.50 3.14
C VAL A 76 0.33 4.06 3.61
N ILE A 77 1.03 3.11 3.00
CA ILE A 77 0.96 1.68 3.37
C ILE A 77 1.28 1.49 4.86
N GLU A 78 2.30 2.16 5.39
CA GLU A 78 2.66 2.09 6.81
C GLU A 78 1.54 2.61 7.73
N GLU A 79 0.84 3.68 7.35
CA GLU A 79 -0.30 4.17 8.15
C GLU A 79 -1.50 3.23 8.05
N LEU A 80 -1.81 2.72 6.85
CA LEU A 80 -2.89 1.75 6.68
C LEU A 80 -2.61 0.49 7.50
N ALA A 81 -1.37 -0.01 7.50
CA ALA A 81 -0.97 -1.18 8.27
C ALA A 81 -1.23 -1.04 9.78
N ARG A 82 -1.26 0.18 10.32
CA ARG A 82 -1.60 0.44 11.74
C ARG A 82 -3.09 0.34 12.03
N MET A 83 -3.95 0.31 11.02
CA MET A 83 -5.40 0.20 11.18
C MET A 83 -5.78 -1.26 11.46
N SER A 84 -6.51 -1.50 12.54
CA SER A 84 -6.92 -2.84 12.98
C SER A 84 -8.08 -3.44 12.18
N ALA A 85 -8.72 -2.65 11.32
CA ALA A 85 -9.94 -3.02 10.60
C ALA A 85 -9.73 -3.11 9.07
N LEU A 86 -8.48 -3.26 8.62
CA LEU A 86 -8.24 -3.50 7.19
C LEU A 86 -8.83 -4.85 6.77
N PRO A 87 -9.52 -4.91 5.62
CA PRO A 87 -9.91 -6.17 5.00
C PRO A 87 -8.69 -7.04 4.64
N ASP A 88 -8.82 -8.36 4.80
CA ASP A 88 -7.73 -9.31 4.59
C ASP A 88 -7.20 -9.29 3.15
N ASP A 89 -8.07 -9.11 2.16
CA ASP A 89 -7.71 -8.97 0.75
C ASP A 89 -6.85 -7.73 0.48
N GLU A 90 -7.19 -6.60 1.10
CA GLU A 90 -6.41 -5.37 1.01
C GLU A 90 -5.03 -5.52 1.69
N VAL A 91 -4.97 -6.17 2.85
CA VAL A 91 -3.70 -6.51 3.53
C VAL A 91 -2.79 -7.32 2.61
N LEU A 92 -3.35 -8.31 1.92
CA LEU A 92 -2.60 -9.16 0.98
C LEU A 92 -2.11 -8.38 -0.24
N VAL A 93 -2.92 -7.47 -0.78
CA VAL A 93 -2.55 -6.58 -1.89
C VAL A 93 -1.37 -5.69 -1.51
N LEU A 94 -1.45 -5.05 -0.34
CA LEU A 94 -0.38 -4.20 0.19
C LEU A 94 0.91 -4.98 0.43
N MET A 95 0.83 -6.18 1.01
CA MET A 95 2.00 -7.03 1.24
C MET A 95 2.67 -7.45 -0.07
N LYS A 96 1.90 -7.84 -1.09
CA LYS A 96 2.43 -8.19 -2.42
C LYS A 96 3.17 -7.01 -3.06
N SER A 97 2.64 -5.80 -2.92
CA SER A 97 3.31 -4.58 -3.39
C SER A 97 4.65 -4.37 -2.68
N CYS A 98 4.70 -4.51 -1.35
CA CYS A 98 5.94 -4.40 -0.57
C CYS A 98 6.98 -5.44 -1.00
N LEU A 99 6.58 -6.71 -1.17
CA LEU A 99 7.46 -7.77 -1.66
C LEU A 99 7.97 -7.51 -3.09
N SER A 100 7.22 -6.80 -3.91
CA SER A 100 7.67 -6.38 -5.24
C SER A 100 8.70 -5.26 -5.17
N LEU A 101 8.55 -4.34 -4.21
CA LEU A 101 9.46 -3.21 -4.00
C LEU A 101 10.84 -3.64 -3.48
N VAL A 102 10.93 -4.65 -2.61
CA VAL A 102 12.23 -5.11 -2.07
C VAL A 102 13.17 -5.68 -3.14
N MET A 103 12.64 -6.01 -4.32
CA MET A 103 13.43 -6.44 -5.48
C MET A 103 13.98 -5.27 -6.32
N LYS A 104 13.54 -4.03 -6.07
CA LYS A 104 13.98 -2.86 -6.84
C LYS A 104 15.47 -2.60 -6.58
N THR A 105 16.21 -2.32 -7.65
CA THR A 105 17.65 -1.98 -7.57
C THR A 105 17.89 -0.61 -6.93
N VAL A 106 16.90 0.29 -7.01
CA VAL A 106 16.95 1.62 -6.39
C VAL A 106 16.77 1.46 -4.87
N LYS A 107 17.89 1.54 -4.13
CA LYS A 107 17.96 1.32 -2.67
C LYS A 107 16.87 2.03 -1.88
N VAL A 108 16.58 3.30 -2.18
CA VAL A 108 15.56 4.07 -1.45
C VAL A 108 14.15 3.47 -1.60
N MET A 109 13.82 2.90 -2.77
CA MET A 109 12.53 2.24 -3.00
C MET A 109 12.48 0.89 -2.27
N ALA A 110 13.55 0.09 -2.38
CA ALA A 110 13.63 -1.21 -1.71
C ALA A 110 13.55 -1.08 -0.19
N VAL A 111 14.25 -0.11 0.40
CA VAL A 111 14.20 0.16 1.84
C VAL A 111 12.82 0.66 2.28
N ALA A 112 12.18 1.52 1.48
CA ALA A 112 10.82 1.97 1.79
C ALA A 112 9.81 0.81 1.74
N GLY A 113 9.90 -0.07 0.73
CA GLY A 113 9.09 -1.28 0.64
C GLY A 113 9.33 -2.27 1.76
N ASP A 114 10.58 -2.45 2.20
CA ASP A 114 10.91 -3.31 3.35
C ASP A 114 10.30 -2.76 4.65
N ARG A 115 10.41 -1.46 4.89
CA ARG A 115 9.81 -0.83 6.07
C ARG A 115 8.29 -0.97 6.09
N ALA A 116 7.63 -0.73 4.95
CA ALA A 116 6.18 -0.91 4.83
C ALA A 116 5.76 -2.38 5.00
N GLY A 117 6.50 -3.32 4.42
CA GLY A 117 6.25 -4.76 4.57
C GLY A 117 6.34 -5.21 6.03
N ARG A 118 7.35 -4.75 6.78
CA ARG A 118 7.46 -5.02 8.22
C ARG A 118 6.29 -4.45 9.02
N ALA A 119 5.87 -3.22 8.70
CA ALA A 119 4.74 -2.60 9.38
C ALA A 119 3.45 -3.42 9.19
N ILE A 120 3.23 -3.98 8.00
CA ILE A 120 2.10 -4.90 7.75
C ILE A 120 2.28 -6.16 8.58
N ALA A 121 3.45 -6.81 8.49
CA ALA A 121 3.73 -8.06 9.19
C ALA A 121 3.54 -7.96 10.71
N SER A 122 4.01 -6.85 11.31
CA SER A 122 3.95 -6.64 12.76
C SER A 122 2.56 -6.22 13.28
N SER A 123 1.67 -5.75 12.40
CA SER A 123 0.41 -5.11 12.82
C SER A 123 -0.83 -5.88 12.41
N GLN A 124 -0.72 -6.71 11.36
CA GLN A 124 -1.84 -7.47 10.80
C GLN A 124 -1.79 -8.92 11.27
N LYS A 125 -2.92 -9.62 11.17
CA LYS A 125 -3.01 -11.00 11.66
C LYS A 125 -2.09 -11.92 10.85
N ALA A 126 -1.23 -12.66 11.55
CA ALA A 126 -0.30 -13.60 10.91
C ALA A 126 -1.00 -14.63 10.01
N GLU A 127 -2.20 -15.07 10.39
CA GLU A 127 -3.02 -16.02 9.61
C GLU A 127 -3.37 -15.52 8.20
N VAL A 128 -3.56 -14.20 8.04
CA VAL A 128 -3.86 -13.58 6.75
C VAL A 128 -2.63 -13.66 5.84
N LEU A 129 -1.45 -13.40 6.40
CA LEU A 129 -0.20 -13.31 5.64
C LEU A 129 0.46 -14.68 5.40
N ALA A 130 0.15 -15.68 6.23
CA ALA A 130 0.87 -16.95 6.31
C ALA A 130 1.03 -17.63 4.95
N GLN A 131 -0.08 -17.80 4.19
CA GLN A 131 -0.04 -18.49 2.90
C GLN A 131 0.79 -17.71 1.87
N LEU A 132 0.59 -16.39 1.79
CA LEU A 132 1.33 -15.54 0.85
C LEU A 132 2.84 -15.57 1.13
N LEU A 133 3.22 -15.42 2.41
CA LEU A 133 4.62 -15.40 2.80
C LEU A 133 5.27 -16.79 2.63
N HIS A 134 4.57 -17.86 3.00
CA HIS A 134 5.00 -19.23 2.74
C HIS A 134 5.27 -19.46 1.23
N ASP A 135 4.29 -19.15 0.38
CA ASP A 135 4.45 -19.34 -1.07
C ASP A 135 5.58 -18.48 -1.63
N THR A 136 5.77 -17.28 -1.08
CA THR A 136 6.88 -16.42 -1.48
C THR A 136 8.23 -17.03 -1.10
N VAL A 137 8.37 -17.57 0.12
CA VAL A 137 9.61 -18.22 0.59
C VAL A 137 10.00 -19.39 -0.31
N PHE A 138 9.05 -20.21 -0.75
CA PHE A 138 9.35 -21.44 -1.49
C PHE A 138 9.33 -21.27 -3.03
N ASN A 139 8.48 -20.37 -3.55
CA ASN A 139 8.21 -20.30 -4.99
C ASN A 139 8.73 -19.02 -5.66
N ALA A 140 9.09 -17.97 -4.91
CA ALA A 140 9.61 -16.75 -5.53
C ALA A 140 10.98 -17.01 -6.17
N THR A 141 11.18 -16.48 -7.38
CA THR A 141 12.44 -16.64 -8.13
C THR A 141 13.56 -15.78 -7.56
N HIS A 142 13.23 -14.60 -7.01
CA HIS A 142 14.20 -13.62 -6.53
C HIS A 142 14.64 -13.91 -5.07
N PRO A 143 15.95 -14.09 -4.79
CA PRO A 143 16.44 -14.43 -3.45
C PRO A 143 16.04 -13.43 -2.37
N GLN A 144 16.11 -12.13 -2.68
CA GLN A 144 15.79 -11.05 -1.74
C GLN A 144 14.30 -11.08 -1.36
N GLN A 145 13.42 -11.50 -2.27
CA GLN A 145 11.99 -11.61 -1.98
C GLN A 145 11.73 -12.79 -1.02
N ARG A 146 12.40 -13.93 -1.23
CA ARG A 146 12.35 -15.09 -0.32
C ARG A 146 12.88 -14.73 1.08
N GLU A 147 14.03 -14.08 1.14
CA GLU A 147 14.66 -13.65 2.39
C GLU A 147 13.73 -12.71 3.18
N LYS A 148 13.14 -11.71 2.52
CA LYS A 148 12.23 -10.77 3.18
C LYS A 148 10.93 -11.44 3.62
N ALA A 149 10.36 -12.31 2.81
CA ALA A 149 9.17 -13.06 3.21
C ALA A 149 9.43 -13.95 4.44
N LEU A 150 10.61 -14.57 4.54
CA LEU A 150 11.00 -15.33 5.72
C LEU A 150 11.12 -14.43 6.96
N LEU A 151 11.72 -13.23 6.82
CA LEU A 151 11.82 -12.28 7.93
C LEU A 151 10.45 -11.79 8.40
N TYR A 152 9.53 -11.53 7.47
CA TYR A 152 8.17 -11.08 7.82
C TYR A 152 7.34 -12.14 8.55
N LEU A 153 7.67 -13.44 8.41
CA LEU A 153 7.04 -14.50 9.21
C LEU A 153 7.46 -14.48 10.68
N THR A 154 8.51 -13.71 11.03
CA THR A 154 9.11 -13.68 12.37
C THR A 154 8.96 -12.34 13.10
N GLU A 155 8.31 -11.36 12.45
CA GLU A 155 7.90 -10.09 13.07
C GLU A 155 6.64 -10.30 13.92
#